data_AF-A0A7C1M9Y1-F1
#
_entry.id   AF-A0A7C1M9Y1-F1
#
_cell.length_a   1.000
_cell.length_b   1.000
_cell.length_c   1.000
_cell.angle_alpha   90.00
_cell.angle_beta   90.00
_cell.angle_gamma   90.00
#
_symmetry.space_group_name_H-M   'P 1'
#
loop_
_entity.id
_entity.type
_entity.pdbx_description
1 polymer ?
#
loop_
_entity_poly.entity_id
_entity_poly.type
_entity_poly.pdbx_seq_one_letter_code
_entity_poly.pdbx_strand_id
1 'polypeptide(L)'
;MTKRNWIATCVAIFAAFLLTLSTISQAQTETYSNPYLDLATQPDGSELIEFMQAISGNNAIQSLNDAQSAADWIQPEAGTLSATRRYATTWLKTTLHNSSNQALIRWLAIEPWRLNKVQAYFVDPATGKTLHQTATGLDIPLQNRAVSNGKTIIPIRLNAGQAQQLFLKINSDNLPFISIESWEPVPYSERLTENRIFLAALFAGILTLLLVLAFQLNASLLVTGTWLLVAFIREAEKNGFFTNYLLPSLESYSVNLRVSAAMLSTQLFLATSVFVLGRNYQRGWRNYLIVTGVAAAAMACLTFIVDGSTIRKLGILC
;
A
#
# COMPACT_ATOMS: atom_id res chain seq x y z
N MET A 1 24.52 27.92 45.21
CA MET A 1 24.98 28.04 43.81
C MET A 1 25.32 26.66 43.27
N THR A 2 24.34 25.92 42.71
CA THR A 2 24.54 24.54 42.18
C THR A 2 23.49 24.21 41.12
N LYS A 3 23.45 24.97 40.01
CA LYS A 3 22.53 24.70 38.87
C LYS A 3 23.23 24.74 37.49
N ARG A 4 24.56 24.62 37.41
CA ARG A 4 25.32 24.85 36.17
C ARG A 4 26.11 23.65 35.62
N ASN A 5 25.86 22.42 36.09
CA ASN A 5 26.61 21.24 35.63
C ASN A 5 25.78 20.18 34.89
N TRP A 6 24.45 20.29 34.84
CA TRP A 6 23.58 19.29 34.18
C TRP A 6 23.52 19.44 32.66
N ILE A 7 23.63 20.67 32.15
CA ILE A 7 23.55 20.92 30.69
C ILE A 7 24.81 20.39 30.00
N ALA A 8 25.98 20.51 30.63
CA ALA A 8 27.25 20.01 30.07
C ALA A 8 27.31 18.47 30.03
N THR A 9 26.70 17.78 30.99
CA THR A 9 26.63 16.31 31.01
C THR A 9 25.65 15.78 29.97
N CYS A 10 24.51 16.45 29.75
CA CYS A 10 23.57 16.07 28.69
C CYS A 10 24.15 16.25 27.27
N VAL A 11 24.92 17.32 27.03
CA VAL A 11 25.56 17.57 25.71
C VAL A 11 26.65 16.52 25.42
N ALA A 12 27.42 16.11 26.43
CA ALA A 12 28.46 15.09 26.26
C ALA A 12 27.87 13.71 25.95
N ILE A 13 26.75 13.33 26.58
CA ILE A 13 26.05 12.06 26.32
C ILE A 13 25.42 12.06 24.91
N PHE A 14 24.86 13.20 24.47
CA PHE A 14 24.28 13.33 23.14
C PHE A 14 25.35 13.29 22.03
N ALA A 15 26.52 13.87 22.25
CA ALA A 15 27.66 13.80 21.33
C ALA A 15 28.28 12.39 21.26
N ALA A 16 28.34 11.67 22.39
CA ALA A 16 28.79 10.28 22.41
C ALA A 16 27.81 9.34 21.67
N PHE A 17 26.51 9.59 21.76
CA PHE A 17 25.48 8.84 21.03
C PHE A 17 25.53 9.11 19.51
N LEU A 18 25.85 10.34 19.10
CA LEU A 18 26.02 10.70 17.69
C LEU A 18 27.31 10.11 17.08
N LEU A 19 28.36 9.93 17.86
CA LEU A 19 29.61 9.32 17.39
C LEU A 19 29.50 7.79 17.26
N THR A 20 28.72 7.11 18.11
CA THR A 20 28.46 5.66 17.98
C THR A 20 27.53 5.31 16.81
N LEU A 21 26.74 6.28 16.31
CA LEU A 21 25.94 6.12 15.09
C LEU A 21 26.75 6.27 13.79
N SER A 22 27.93 6.87 13.85
CA SER A 22 28.77 7.12 12.66
C SER A 22 29.74 5.99 12.30
N THR A 23 29.88 4.96 13.13
CA THR A 23 30.84 3.86 12.91
C THR A 23 30.23 2.57 12.33
N ILE A 24 28.93 2.55 12.02
CA ILE A 24 28.29 1.45 11.29
C ILE A 24 27.98 1.92 9.87
N SER A 25 29.02 2.23 9.10
CA SER A 25 28.91 2.31 7.64
C SER A 25 30.27 2.02 7.00
N GLN A 26 30.83 0.86 7.35
CA GLN A 26 31.61 0.11 6.38
C GLN A 26 30.76 -1.07 5.96
N ALA A 27 29.76 -0.79 5.11
CA ALA A 27 29.24 -1.82 4.24
C ALA A 27 30.42 -2.20 3.34
N GLN A 28 30.98 -3.38 3.59
CA GLN A 28 31.89 -4.02 2.66
C GLN A 28 31.20 -4.00 1.30
N THR A 29 31.84 -3.38 0.31
CA THR A 29 31.51 -3.57 -1.10
C THR A 29 31.80 -5.03 -1.43
N GLU A 30 30.86 -5.91 -1.08
CA GLU A 30 30.91 -7.28 -1.52
C GLU A 30 30.70 -7.29 -3.03
N THR A 31 31.68 -7.91 -3.64
CA THR A 31 31.90 -7.97 -5.06
C THR A 31 30.75 -8.75 -5.71
N TYR A 32 30.13 -8.13 -6.71
CA TYR A 32 29.15 -8.67 -7.64
C TYR A 32 29.14 -10.20 -7.74
N SER A 33 28.12 -10.81 -7.15
CA SER A 33 27.83 -12.22 -7.35
C SER A 33 26.39 -12.34 -7.83
N ASN A 34 26.25 -12.48 -9.15
CA ASN A 34 25.14 -13.08 -9.89
C ASN A 34 23.68 -12.75 -9.42
N PRO A 35 22.86 -12.02 -10.21
CA PRO A 35 21.50 -11.61 -9.87
C PRO A 35 20.47 -12.75 -10.04
N TYR A 36 20.79 -13.95 -9.57
CA TYR A 36 19.88 -15.08 -9.55
C TYR A 36 19.19 -15.12 -8.18
N LEU A 37 17.91 -14.78 -8.18
CA LEU A 37 17.04 -14.94 -7.02
C LEU A 37 16.54 -16.39 -6.98
N ASP A 38 17.10 -17.18 -6.08
CA ASP A 38 16.62 -18.54 -5.84
C ASP A 38 15.42 -18.53 -4.90
N LEU A 39 14.23 -18.76 -5.46
CA LEU A 39 12.97 -18.72 -4.72
C LEU A 39 12.78 -19.92 -3.78
N ALA A 40 13.57 -20.98 -3.92
CA ALA A 40 13.49 -22.15 -3.05
C ALA A 40 14.10 -21.90 -1.66
N THR A 41 15.02 -20.95 -1.54
CA THR A 41 15.73 -20.64 -0.29
C THR A 41 15.16 -19.44 0.45
N GLN A 42 14.22 -18.71 -0.18
CA GLN A 42 13.62 -17.52 0.40
C GLN A 42 12.59 -17.86 1.49
N PRO A 43 12.75 -17.34 2.71
CA PRO A 43 11.70 -17.38 3.73
C PRO A 43 10.44 -16.66 3.29
N ASP A 44 9.31 -17.00 3.91
CA ASP A 44 8.06 -16.26 3.71
C ASP A 44 8.18 -14.83 4.22
N GLY A 45 7.75 -13.88 3.39
CA GLY A 45 7.84 -12.44 3.67
C GLY A 45 9.22 -11.84 3.43
N SER A 46 10.14 -12.56 2.77
CA SER A 46 11.43 -11.97 2.40
C SER A 46 11.26 -10.90 1.33
N GLU A 47 11.90 -9.75 1.55
CA GLU A 47 11.93 -8.66 0.59
C GLU A 47 12.86 -9.00 -0.58
N LEU A 48 12.38 -8.74 -1.80
CA LEU A 48 13.07 -9.16 -3.01
C LEU A 48 13.69 -8.01 -3.79
N ILE A 49 13.34 -6.76 -3.47
CA ILE A 49 13.79 -5.58 -4.22
C ILE A 49 15.32 -5.49 -4.32
N GLU A 50 16.06 -5.96 -3.31
CA GLU A 50 17.53 -5.97 -3.31
C GLU A 50 18.15 -6.91 -4.37
N PHE A 51 17.41 -7.94 -4.79
CA PHE A 51 17.79 -8.88 -5.85
C PHE A 51 17.26 -8.46 -7.23
N MET A 52 16.61 -7.30 -7.32
CA MET A 52 16.08 -6.76 -8.56
C MET A 52 16.92 -5.59 -9.07
N GLN A 53 16.83 -5.37 -10.37
CA GLN A 53 17.30 -4.14 -11.00
C GLN A 53 16.08 -3.32 -11.41
N ALA A 54 16.17 -2.00 -11.30
CA ALA A 54 15.08 -1.08 -11.53
C ALA A 54 15.41 0.00 -12.55
N ILE A 55 14.40 0.41 -13.32
CA ILE A 55 14.35 1.68 -14.05
C ILE A 55 13.15 2.44 -13.50
N SER A 56 13.40 3.46 -12.68
CA SER A 56 12.35 4.24 -12.01
C SER A 56 11.95 5.47 -12.80
N GLY A 57 10.64 5.72 -12.93
CA GLY A 57 10.13 7.01 -13.41
C GLY A 57 10.28 7.28 -14.91
N ASN A 58 10.57 6.26 -15.72
CA ASN A 58 10.78 6.43 -17.16
C ASN A 58 9.53 6.05 -17.96
N ASN A 59 8.78 7.06 -18.39
CA ASN A 59 7.59 6.88 -19.23
C ASN A 59 7.92 6.67 -20.72
N ALA A 60 9.19 6.73 -21.15
CA ALA A 60 9.58 6.42 -22.53
C ALA A 60 9.64 4.90 -22.80
N ILE A 61 9.93 4.11 -21.78
CA ILE A 61 10.03 2.64 -21.90
C ILE A 61 8.63 2.05 -21.69
N GLN A 62 7.94 1.75 -22.80
CA GLN A 62 6.55 1.30 -22.76
C GLN A 62 6.40 -0.19 -23.02
N SER A 63 7.28 -0.81 -23.81
CA SER A 63 7.20 -2.22 -24.18
C SER A 63 8.27 -3.07 -23.51
N LEU A 64 8.04 -4.39 -23.49
CA LEU A 64 9.05 -5.36 -23.04
C LEU A 64 10.32 -5.28 -23.90
N ASN A 65 10.19 -5.08 -25.21
CA ASN A 65 11.33 -4.98 -26.12
C ASN A 65 12.22 -3.78 -25.76
N ASP A 66 11.60 -2.63 -25.46
CA ASP A 66 12.33 -1.44 -25.01
C ASP A 66 13.09 -1.74 -23.71
N ALA A 67 12.41 -2.37 -22.74
CA ALA A 67 13.00 -2.73 -21.45
C ALA A 67 14.14 -3.75 -21.57
N GLN A 68 14.04 -4.72 -22.48
CA GLN A 68 15.11 -5.68 -22.76
C GLN A 68 16.34 -5.02 -23.36
N SER A 69 16.15 -3.98 -24.18
CA SER A 69 17.25 -3.21 -24.80
C SER A 69 17.84 -2.10 -23.92
N ALA A 70 17.17 -1.76 -22.81
CA ALA A 70 17.58 -0.65 -21.95
C ALA A 70 18.88 -0.97 -21.18
N ALA A 71 19.78 0.02 -21.10
CA ALA A 71 21.04 -0.08 -20.38
C ALA A 71 20.99 0.50 -18.95
N ASP A 72 20.03 1.37 -18.67
CA ASP A 72 19.98 2.21 -17.45
C ASP A 72 19.42 1.49 -16.20
N TRP A 73 19.71 0.19 -16.05
CA TRP A 73 19.24 -0.61 -14.93
C TRP A 73 20.08 -0.35 -13.68
N ILE A 74 19.43 0.07 -12.59
CA ILE A 74 20.08 0.40 -11.32
C ILE A 74 19.62 -0.61 -10.26
N GLN A 75 20.53 -1.11 -9.43
CA GLN A 75 20.16 -1.93 -8.29
C GLN A 75 19.65 -1.04 -7.15
N PRO A 76 18.40 -1.22 -6.67
CA PRO A 76 17.87 -0.47 -5.54
C PRO A 76 18.65 -0.73 -4.25
N GLU A 77 18.69 0.27 -3.36
CA GLU A 77 19.15 0.07 -1.99
C GLU A 77 18.21 -0.87 -1.21
N ALA A 78 18.74 -1.54 -0.19
CA ALA A 78 18.06 -2.61 0.54
C ALA A 78 16.68 -2.18 1.09
N GLY A 79 15.71 -3.09 1.01
CA GLY A 79 14.39 -2.96 1.65
C GLY A 79 13.29 -2.39 0.76
N THR A 80 13.42 -1.18 0.22
CA THR A 80 12.34 -0.58 -0.59
C THR A 80 12.86 0.30 -1.71
N LEU A 81 12.19 0.27 -2.86
CA LEU A 81 12.47 1.18 -3.94
C LEU A 81 11.68 2.46 -3.75
N SER A 82 12.38 3.57 -3.50
CA SER A 82 11.78 4.91 -3.56
C SER A 82 11.19 5.14 -4.95
N ALA A 83 9.91 5.50 -4.98
CA ALA A 83 9.19 5.72 -6.21
C ALA A 83 8.80 7.19 -6.37
N THR A 84 8.62 7.62 -7.61
CA THR A 84 8.24 8.99 -7.90
C THR A 84 6.77 9.20 -7.51
N ARG A 85 6.49 10.25 -6.73
CA ARG A 85 5.11 10.67 -6.36
C ARG A 85 4.40 11.40 -7.50
N ARG A 86 4.47 10.85 -8.71
CA ARG A 86 3.83 11.32 -9.93
C ARG A 86 3.49 10.11 -10.79
N TYR A 87 2.63 10.31 -11.78
CA TYR A 87 2.35 9.32 -12.81
C TYR A 87 3.65 8.84 -13.48
N ALA A 88 4.02 7.60 -13.16
CA ALA A 88 5.29 7.02 -13.54
C ALA A 88 5.13 5.53 -13.85
N THR A 89 6.00 5.08 -14.75
CA THR A 89 6.25 3.67 -15.03
C THR A 89 7.59 3.30 -14.40
N THR A 90 7.57 2.29 -13.53
CA THR A 90 8.77 1.67 -12.98
C THR A 90 8.89 0.27 -13.56
N TRP A 91 10.05 -0.02 -14.13
CA TRP A 91 10.39 -1.36 -14.57
C TRP A 91 11.30 -2.03 -13.55
N LEU A 92 11.03 -3.29 -13.23
CA LEU A 92 11.91 -4.13 -12.42
C LEU A 92 12.27 -5.37 -13.22
N LYS A 93 13.49 -5.88 -13.05
CA LYS A 93 13.90 -7.17 -13.60
C LYS A 93 14.72 -7.97 -12.61
N THR A 94 14.60 -9.29 -12.67
CA THR A 94 15.44 -10.24 -11.94
C THR A 94 15.39 -11.59 -12.63
N THR A 95 16.36 -12.46 -12.34
CA THR A 95 16.31 -13.84 -12.81
C THR A 95 15.89 -14.74 -11.66
N LEU A 96 14.75 -15.39 -11.80
CA LEU A 96 14.20 -16.32 -10.83
C LEU A 96 14.75 -17.71 -11.10
N HIS A 97 15.14 -18.42 -10.05
CA HIS A 97 15.61 -19.79 -10.11
C HIS A 97 14.95 -20.64 -9.03
N ASN A 98 14.79 -21.93 -9.30
CA ASN A 98 14.39 -22.94 -8.34
C ASN A 98 15.51 -23.97 -8.20
N SER A 99 16.33 -23.86 -7.16
CA SER A 99 17.39 -24.83 -6.89
C SER A 99 16.89 -26.17 -6.33
N SER A 100 15.62 -26.26 -5.95
CA SER A 100 15.07 -27.47 -5.34
C SER A 100 14.79 -28.57 -6.38
N ASN A 101 14.66 -29.79 -5.88
CA ASN A 101 14.30 -30.96 -6.67
C ASN A 101 12.78 -31.10 -6.90
N GLN A 102 11.98 -30.11 -6.51
CA GLN A 102 10.52 -30.13 -6.62
C GLN A 102 10.03 -28.89 -7.37
N ALA A 103 8.87 -28.97 -7.99
CA ALA A 103 8.22 -27.78 -8.53
C ALA A 103 7.78 -26.87 -7.37
N LEU A 104 8.03 -25.57 -7.49
CA LEU A 104 7.64 -24.58 -6.48
C LEU A 104 6.59 -23.61 -7.03
N ILE A 105 5.72 -23.16 -6.13
CA ILE A 105 4.77 -22.07 -6.37
C ILE A 105 5.03 -20.99 -5.32
N ARG A 106 5.36 -19.79 -5.76
CA ARG A 106 5.54 -18.61 -4.89
C ARG A 106 4.66 -17.47 -5.38
N TRP A 107 4.18 -16.66 -4.46
CA TRP A 107 3.44 -15.44 -4.74
C TRP A 107 4.34 -14.25 -4.46
N LEU A 108 4.53 -13.40 -5.46
CA LEU A 108 5.17 -12.11 -5.27
C LEU A 108 4.08 -11.12 -4.86
N ALA A 109 4.02 -10.80 -3.58
CA ALA A 109 3.12 -9.80 -3.04
C ALA A 109 3.76 -8.42 -3.17
N ILE A 110 3.10 -7.52 -3.91
CA ILE A 110 3.66 -6.20 -4.22
C ILE A 110 2.95 -5.15 -3.37
N GLU A 111 3.73 -4.38 -2.62
CA GLU A 111 3.25 -3.29 -1.79
C GLU A 111 3.73 -1.91 -2.31
N PRO A 112 2.89 -0.86 -2.20
CA PRO A 112 1.52 -0.88 -1.71
C PRO A 112 0.57 -1.60 -2.68
N TRP A 113 -0.39 -2.36 -2.16
CA TRP A 113 -1.27 -3.23 -2.97
C TRP A 113 -2.17 -2.49 -3.98
N ARG A 114 -2.29 -1.17 -3.91
CA ARG A 114 -3.14 -0.33 -4.78
C ARG A 114 -2.37 0.27 -5.94
N LEU A 115 -1.72 -0.59 -6.71
CA LEU A 115 -1.08 -0.21 -7.96
C LEU A 115 -2.14 -0.11 -9.05
N ASN A 116 -2.03 0.89 -9.93
CA ASN A 116 -3.00 1.06 -11.03
C ASN A 116 -2.95 -0.16 -11.95
N LYS A 117 -1.75 -0.50 -12.42
CA LYS A 117 -1.54 -1.68 -13.24
C LYS A 117 -0.15 -2.24 -13.01
N VAL A 118 -0.07 -3.55 -12.84
CA VAL A 118 1.17 -4.31 -12.83
C VAL A 118 1.10 -5.35 -13.93
N GLN A 119 2.12 -5.38 -14.79
CA GLN A 119 2.28 -6.40 -15.82
C GLN A 119 3.55 -7.17 -15.53
N ALA A 120 3.45 -8.49 -15.51
CA ALA A 120 4.59 -9.38 -15.35
C ALA A 120 4.81 -10.13 -16.66
N TYR A 121 6.04 -10.08 -17.15
CA TYR A 121 6.51 -10.79 -18.33
C TYR A 121 7.54 -11.81 -17.90
N PHE A 122 7.30 -13.07 -18.23
CA PHE A 122 8.21 -14.17 -17.98
C PHE A 122 8.92 -14.50 -19.27
N VAL A 123 10.24 -14.48 -19.23
CA VAL A 123 11.10 -14.58 -20.40
C VAL A 123 12.07 -15.74 -20.19
N ASP A 124 12.31 -16.49 -21.26
CA ASP A 124 13.35 -17.51 -21.28
C ASP A 124 14.73 -16.82 -21.27
N PRO A 125 15.58 -17.10 -20.26
CA PRO A 125 16.85 -16.40 -20.12
C PRO A 125 17.87 -16.73 -21.23
N ALA A 126 17.73 -17.88 -21.91
CA ALA A 126 18.62 -18.29 -22.98
C ALA A 126 18.20 -17.73 -24.34
N THR A 127 16.90 -17.67 -24.62
CA THR A 127 16.37 -17.24 -25.93
C THR A 127 15.84 -15.81 -25.96
N GLY A 128 15.60 -15.19 -24.79
CA GLY A 128 15.00 -13.87 -24.67
C GLY A 128 13.52 -13.82 -25.06
N LYS A 129 12.89 -14.97 -25.36
CA LYS A 129 11.48 -15.06 -25.78
C LYS A 129 10.54 -15.03 -24.59
N THR A 130 9.43 -14.33 -24.72
CA THR A 130 8.36 -14.35 -23.71
C THR A 130 7.73 -15.75 -23.63
N LEU A 131 7.81 -16.35 -22.45
CA LEU A 131 7.16 -17.61 -22.10
C LEU A 131 5.68 -17.40 -21.83
N HIS A 132 5.36 -16.43 -20.97
CA HIS A 132 3.99 -16.05 -20.63
C HIS A 132 3.96 -14.65 -20.01
N GLN A 133 2.77 -14.09 -19.88
CA GLN A 133 2.54 -12.80 -19.25
C GLN A 133 1.29 -12.83 -18.39
N THR A 134 1.25 -12.02 -17.34
CA THR A 134 0.07 -11.82 -16.49
C THR A 134 -0.05 -10.37 -16.07
N ALA A 135 -1.25 -9.96 -15.66
CA ALA A 135 -1.50 -8.60 -15.20
C ALA A 135 -2.37 -8.60 -13.94
N THR A 136 -2.15 -7.61 -13.10
CA THR A 136 -2.90 -7.36 -11.86
C THR A 136 -2.92 -5.86 -11.57
N GLY A 137 -3.52 -5.44 -10.45
CA GLY A 137 -3.72 -4.04 -10.09
C GLY A 137 -5.16 -3.56 -10.28
N LEU A 138 -5.43 -2.31 -9.90
CA LEU A 138 -6.77 -1.73 -9.83
C LEU A 138 -7.49 -1.62 -11.18
N ASP A 139 -6.74 -1.53 -12.28
CA ASP A 139 -7.31 -1.44 -13.63
C ASP A 139 -7.71 -2.81 -14.20
N ILE A 140 -7.35 -3.90 -13.51
CA ILE A 140 -7.75 -5.27 -13.85
C ILE A 140 -8.88 -5.71 -12.90
N PRO A 141 -10.07 -6.07 -13.40
CA PRO A 141 -11.15 -6.59 -12.57
C PRO A 141 -10.69 -7.78 -11.73
N LEU A 142 -11.09 -7.89 -10.46
CA LEU A 142 -10.61 -8.92 -9.54
C LEU A 142 -10.76 -10.35 -10.08
N GLN A 143 -11.87 -10.64 -10.76
CA GLN A 143 -12.17 -11.93 -11.39
C GLN A 143 -11.22 -12.31 -12.54
N ASN A 144 -10.54 -11.33 -13.14
CA ASN A 144 -9.58 -11.53 -14.22
C ASN A 144 -8.13 -11.60 -13.72
N ARG A 145 -7.90 -11.40 -12.42
CA ARG A 145 -6.57 -11.50 -11.81
C ARG A 145 -6.23 -12.96 -11.52
N ALA A 146 -4.95 -13.30 -11.63
CA ALA A 146 -4.49 -14.67 -11.33
C ALA A 146 -4.68 -15.08 -9.87
N VAL A 147 -4.72 -14.11 -8.94
CA VAL A 147 -5.07 -14.31 -7.52
C VAL A 147 -6.15 -13.29 -7.16
N SER A 148 -7.35 -13.77 -6.86
CA SER A 148 -8.56 -12.95 -6.68
C SER A 148 -8.83 -12.59 -5.21
N ASN A 149 -7.82 -12.06 -4.50
CA ASN A 149 -7.94 -11.70 -3.07
C ASN A 149 -7.91 -10.18 -2.78
N GLY A 150 -7.92 -9.35 -3.82
CA GLY A 150 -7.91 -7.89 -3.75
C GLY A 150 -6.51 -7.28 -3.62
N LYS A 151 -5.47 -8.11 -3.48
CA LYS A 151 -4.06 -7.67 -3.42
C LYS A 151 -3.40 -7.74 -4.80
N THR A 152 -2.29 -7.01 -4.94
CA THR A 152 -1.46 -7.06 -6.15
C THR A 152 -0.46 -8.19 -5.98
N ILE A 153 -0.77 -9.35 -6.57
CA ILE A 153 0.03 -10.57 -6.47
C ILE A 153 0.34 -11.11 -7.86
N ILE A 154 1.59 -11.51 -8.06
CA ILE A 154 2.04 -12.24 -9.25
C ILE A 154 2.41 -13.68 -8.83
N PRO A 155 1.66 -14.71 -9.25
CA PRO A 155 2.03 -16.09 -8.98
C PRO A 155 3.18 -16.54 -9.90
N ILE A 156 4.20 -17.13 -9.30
CA ILE A 156 5.37 -17.72 -9.95
C ILE A 156 5.25 -19.23 -9.85
N ARG A 157 5.50 -19.92 -10.97
CA ARG A 157 5.58 -21.38 -11.01
C ARG A 157 6.88 -21.77 -11.70
N LEU A 158 7.74 -22.48 -10.98
CA LEU A 158 9.01 -22.98 -11.50
C LEU A 158 9.09 -24.49 -11.27
N ASN A 159 9.39 -25.23 -12.32
CA ASN A 159 9.76 -26.65 -12.18
C ASN A 159 11.11 -26.77 -11.45
N ALA A 160 11.43 -27.99 -11.00
CA ALA A 160 12.73 -28.28 -10.39
C ALA A 160 13.89 -27.86 -11.31
N GLY A 161 14.88 -27.13 -10.78
CA GLY A 161 16.03 -26.63 -11.54
C GLY A 161 15.70 -25.57 -12.59
N GLN A 162 14.46 -25.08 -12.69
CA GLN A 162 14.07 -24.14 -13.73
C GLN A 162 14.50 -22.71 -13.38
N ALA A 163 15.00 -21.99 -14.40
CA ALA A 163 15.25 -20.55 -14.35
C ALA A 163 14.35 -19.80 -15.35
N GLN A 164 13.89 -18.62 -14.96
CA GLN A 164 13.11 -17.70 -15.81
C GLN A 164 13.49 -16.26 -15.49
N GLN A 165 13.55 -15.39 -16.50
CA GLN A 165 13.75 -13.97 -16.29
C GLN A 165 12.39 -13.28 -16.11
N LEU A 166 12.22 -12.54 -15.03
CA LEU A 166 11.01 -11.79 -14.74
C LEU A 166 11.24 -10.31 -15.05
N PHE A 167 10.32 -9.71 -15.83
CA PHE A 167 10.19 -8.26 -15.95
C PHE A 167 8.84 -7.82 -15.38
N LEU A 168 8.86 -6.86 -14.46
CA LEU A 168 7.66 -6.23 -13.92
C LEU A 168 7.57 -4.80 -14.45
N LYS A 169 6.44 -4.46 -15.05
CA LYS A 169 6.06 -3.09 -15.38
C LYS A 169 5.02 -2.63 -14.38
N ILE A 170 5.37 -1.64 -13.57
CA ILE A 170 4.51 -1.09 -12.53
C ILE A 170 4.11 0.33 -12.95
N ASN A 171 2.81 0.51 -13.17
CA ASN A 171 2.19 1.81 -13.43
C ASN A 171 1.46 2.25 -12.17
N SER A 172 1.80 3.45 -11.69
CA SER A 172 1.10 4.05 -10.56
C SER A 172 1.02 5.57 -10.69
N ASP A 173 -0.01 6.14 -10.07
CA ASP A 173 -0.28 7.57 -9.97
C ASP A 173 0.44 8.20 -8.76
N ASN A 174 0.61 7.44 -7.69
CA ASN A 174 1.28 7.87 -6.47
C ASN A 174 1.92 6.67 -5.76
N LEU A 175 3.24 6.64 -5.67
CA LEU A 175 3.98 5.64 -4.90
C LEU A 175 4.90 6.32 -3.91
N PRO A 176 4.72 6.11 -2.60
CA PRO A 176 5.75 6.49 -1.64
C PRO A 176 6.95 5.54 -1.74
N PHE A 177 6.72 4.26 -2.00
CA PHE A 177 7.73 3.21 -2.13
C PHE A 177 7.16 2.01 -2.90
N ILE A 178 8.02 1.08 -3.31
CA ILE A 178 7.66 -0.27 -3.80
C ILE A 178 8.42 -1.30 -2.97
N SER A 179 7.70 -2.32 -2.51
CA SER A 179 8.20 -3.52 -1.83
C SER A 179 7.65 -4.75 -2.53
N ILE A 180 8.45 -5.81 -2.63
CA ILE A 180 8.04 -7.08 -3.25
C ILE A 180 8.47 -8.20 -2.32
N GLU A 181 7.49 -8.83 -1.68
CA GLU A 181 7.73 -9.93 -0.77
C GLU A 181 7.46 -11.28 -1.45
N SER A 182 8.32 -12.27 -1.18
CA SER A 182 8.10 -13.67 -1.57
C SER A 182 7.26 -14.39 -0.53
N TRP A 183 6.20 -15.09 -0.96
CA TRP A 183 5.36 -15.86 -0.06
C TRP A 183 4.97 -17.21 -0.64
N GLU A 184 4.84 -18.21 0.22
CA GLU A 184 4.01 -19.37 -0.09
C GLU A 184 2.51 -19.03 -0.07
N PRO A 185 1.68 -19.67 -0.92
CA PRO A 185 0.26 -19.37 -1.01
C PRO A 185 -0.52 -19.54 0.30
N VAL A 186 -0.20 -20.58 1.08
CA VAL A 186 -0.93 -20.91 2.32
C VAL A 186 -0.60 -19.91 3.43
N PRO A 187 0.67 -19.69 3.82
CA PRO A 187 1.02 -18.70 4.85
C PRO A 187 0.53 -17.28 4.54
N TYR A 188 0.59 -16.86 3.27
CA TYR A 188 0.06 -15.54 2.88
C TYR A 188 -1.46 -15.44 3.06
N SER A 189 -2.18 -16.50 2.71
CA SER A 189 -3.65 -16.54 2.86
C SER A 189 -4.07 -16.55 4.33
N GLU A 190 -3.30 -17.23 5.19
CA GLU A 190 -3.47 -17.20 6.65
C GLU A 190 -3.23 -15.79 7.20
N ARG A 191 -2.10 -15.15 6.87
CA ARG A 191 -1.81 -13.75 7.25
C ARG A 191 -2.92 -12.79 6.83
N LEU A 192 -3.46 -12.93 5.62
CA LEU A 192 -4.58 -12.11 5.17
C LEU A 192 -5.85 -12.37 5.99
N THR A 193 -6.10 -13.62 6.36
CA THR A 193 -7.28 -14.01 7.14
C THR A 193 -7.19 -13.47 8.56
N GLU A 194 -6.03 -13.58 9.22
CA GLU A 194 -5.79 -13.00 10.54
C GLU A 194 -6.05 -11.49 10.55
N ASN A 195 -5.51 -10.76 9.57
CA ASN A 195 -5.75 -9.32 9.46
C ASN A 195 -7.24 -8.99 9.23
N ARG A 196 -7.97 -9.82 8.47
CA ARG A 196 -9.42 -9.63 8.27
C ARG A 196 -10.21 -9.89 9.55
N ILE A 197 -9.86 -10.93 10.31
CA ILE A 197 -10.50 -11.23 11.60
C ILE A 197 -10.26 -10.08 12.59
N PHE A 198 -9.03 -9.57 12.65
CA PHE A 198 -8.70 -8.42 13.47
C PHE A 198 -9.55 -7.19 13.11
N LEU A 199 -9.65 -6.84 11.82
CA LEU A 199 -10.49 -5.73 11.36
C LEU A 199 -11.98 -5.97 11.63
N ALA A 200 -12.47 -7.19 11.48
CA ALA A 200 -13.87 -7.54 11.79
C ALA A 200 -14.18 -7.41 13.29
N ALA A 201 -13.27 -7.86 14.16
CA ALA A 201 -13.40 -7.69 15.60
C ALA A 201 -13.40 -6.21 16.00
N LEU A 202 -12.51 -5.41 15.41
CA LEU A 202 -12.45 -3.97 15.65
C LEU A 202 -13.74 -3.27 15.18
N PHE A 203 -14.26 -3.66 14.01
CA PHE A 203 -15.53 -3.16 13.49
C PHE A 203 -16.70 -3.47 14.43
N ALA A 204 -16.80 -4.71 14.92
CA ALA A 204 -17.83 -5.12 15.89
C ALA A 204 -17.71 -4.32 17.20
N GLY A 205 -16.49 -4.07 17.68
CA GLY A 205 -16.23 -3.23 18.85
C GLY A 205 -16.71 -1.80 18.67
N ILE A 206 -16.42 -1.18 17.51
CA ILE A 206 -16.87 0.18 17.20
C ILE A 206 -18.39 0.25 17.06
N LEU A 207 -19.03 -0.73 16.42
CA LEU A 207 -20.49 -0.79 16.33
C LEU A 207 -21.14 -0.92 17.71
N THR A 208 -20.58 -1.76 18.58
CA THR A 208 -21.05 -1.91 19.97
C THR A 208 -20.91 -0.60 20.74
N LEU A 209 -19.76 0.07 20.60
CA LEU A 209 -19.54 1.39 21.20
C LEU A 209 -20.55 2.42 20.70
N LEU A 210 -20.79 2.48 19.38
CA LEU A 210 -21.79 3.37 18.79
C LEU A 210 -23.19 3.12 19.36
N LEU A 211 -23.59 1.85 19.51
CA LEU A 211 -24.87 1.50 20.13
C LEU A 211 -24.96 2.00 21.58
N VAL A 212 -23.93 1.75 22.39
CA VAL A 212 -23.87 2.23 23.79
C VAL A 212 -23.95 3.76 23.86
N LEU A 213 -23.25 4.47 22.97
CA LEU A 213 -23.30 5.94 22.90
C LEU A 213 -24.66 6.45 22.43
N ALA A 214 -25.32 5.74 21.50
CA ALA A 214 -26.66 6.08 21.03
C ALA A 214 -27.72 5.91 22.13
N PHE A 215 -27.62 4.88 22.96
CA PHE A 215 -28.54 4.65 24.09
C PHE A 215 -28.49 5.73 25.17
N GLN A 216 -27.41 6.50 25.25
CA GLN A 216 -27.32 7.65 26.17
C GLN A 216 -28.14 8.85 25.69
N LEU A 217 -28.73 8.79 24.48
CA LEU A 217 -29.58 9.83 23.88
C LEU A 217 -28.95 11.23 23.87
N ASN A 218 -27.62 11.29 23.94
CA ASN A 218 -26.86 12.54 23.90
C ASN A 218 -26.32 12.75 22.49
N ALA A 219 -26.76 13.83 21.84
CA ALA A 219 -26.36 14.17 20.48
C ALA A 219 -24.84 14.28 20.31
N SER A 220 -24.11 14.81 21.31
CA SER A 220 -22.65 14.90 21.25
C SER A 220 -22.00 13.53 21.15
N LEU A 221 -22.48 12.56 21.93
CA LEU A 221 -21.93 11.20 21.96
C LEU A 221 -22.27 10.42 20.69
N LEU A 222 -23.48 10.61 20.16
CA LEU A 222 -23.90 10.00 18.90
C LEU A 222 -23.04 10.48 17.72
N VAL A 223 -22.76 11.80 17.64
CA VAL A 223 -21.89 12.37 16.60
C VAL A 223 -20.46 11.82 16.73
N THR A 224 -19.93 11.72 17.95
CA THR A 224 -18.61 11.10 18.21
C THR A 224 -18.57 9.64 17.78
N GLY A 225 -19.57 8.83 18.15
CA GLY A 225 -19.64 7.43 17.74
C GLY A 225 -19.71 7.26 16.22
N THR A 226 -20.50 8.12 15.56
CA THR A 226 -20.63 8.12 14.10
C THR A 226 -19.32 8.52 13.43
N TRP A 227 -18.61 9.51 13.99
CA TRP A 227 -17.27 9.89 13.53
C TRP A 227 -16.29 8.71 13.60
N LEU A 228 -16.23 8.01 14.74
CA LEU A 228 -15.34 6.86 14.92
C LEU A 228 -15.63 5.74 13.91
N LEU A 229 -16.91 5.46 13.65
CA LEU A 229 -17.32 4.49 12.64
C LEU A 229 -16.83 4.88 11.23
N VAL A 230 -17.07 6.12 10.81
CA VAL A 230 -16.67 6.60 9.49
C VAL A 230 -15.14 6.68 9.36
N ALA A 231 -14.44 7.07 10.43
CA ALA A 231 -12.99 7.08 10.48
C ALA A 231 -12.42 5.65 10.34
N PHE A 232 -13.05 4.66 10.97
CA PHE A 232 -12.68 3.26 10.79
C PHE A 232 -12.94 2.78 9.36
N ILE A 233 -14.10 3.09 8.77
CA ILE A 233 -14.40 2.74 7.37
C ILE A 233 -13.31 3.27 6.44
N ARG A 234 -12.93 4.55 6.61
CA ARG A 234 -11.83 5.17 5.86
C ARG A 234 -10.52 4.40 6.00
N GLU A 235 -10.14 4.02 7.22
CA GLU A 235 -8.86 3.35 7.49
C GLU A 235 -8.87 1.89 7.00
N ALA A 236 -9.93 1.13 7.29
CA ALA A 236 -10.06 -0.26 6.87
C ALA A 236 -10.15 -0.39 5.34
N GLU A 237 -10.75 0.58 4.65
CA GLU A 237 -10.77 0.64 3.18
C GLU A 237 -9.38 0.92 2.58
N LYS A 238 -8.39 1.40 3.36
CA LYS A 238 -6.99 1.40 2.93
C LYS A 238 -6.43 0.01 2.66
N ASN A 239 -7.02 -1.02 3.27
CA ASN A 239 -6.70 -2.43 3.07
C ASN A 239 -7.69 -3.15 2.15
N GLY A 240 -8.76 -2.47 1.72
CA GLY A 240 -9.84 -3.01 0.90
C GLY A 240 -10.79 -3.91 1.69
N PHE A 241 -10.89 -3.73 3.01
CA PHE A 241 -11.73 -4.57 3.86
C PHE A 241 -13.21 -4.49 3.50
N PHE A 242 -13.73 -3.29 3.21
CA PHE A 242 -15.13 -3.16 2.85
C PHE A 242 -15.38 -3.63 1.42
N THR A 243 -14.60 -3.15 0.45
CA THR A 243 -14.88 -3.43 -0.97
C THR A 243 -14.44 -4.81 -1.46
N ASN A 244 -13.44 -5.46 -0.84
CA ASN A 244 -13.00 -6.79 -1.27
C ASN A 244 -13.56 -7.93 -0.41
N TYR A 245 -14.05 -7.64 0.81
CA TYR A 245 -14.47 -8.70 1.76
C TYR A 245 -15.92 -8.55 2.22
N LEU A 246 -16.30 -7.42 2.83
CA LEU A 246 -17.67 -7.26 3.36
C LEU A 246 -18.73 -7.01 2.28
N LEU A 247 -18.40 -6.18 1.29
CA LEU A 247 -19.32 -5.70 0.25
C LEU A 247 -18.64 -5.79 -1.14
N PRO A 248 -18.46 -7.01 -1.69
CA PRO A 248 -17.81 -7.20 -3.00
C PRO A 248 -18.49 -6.47 -4.16
N SER A 249 -19.79 -6.20 -4.05
CA SER A 249 -20.54 -5.42 -5.05
C SER A 249 -20.05 -3.98 -5.21
N LEU A 250 -19.28 -3.46 -4.25
CA LEU A 250 -18.72 -2.11 -4.27
C LEU A 250 -17.26 -2.06 -4.74
N GLU A 251 -16.69 -3.16 -5.24
CA GLU A 251 -15.29 -3.22 -5.68
C GLU A 251 -14.91 -2.05 -6.62
N SER A 252 -15.73 -1.81 -7.64
CA SER A 252 -15.52 -0.74 -8.63
C SER A 252 -15.54 0.67 -8.01
N TYR A 253 -16.16 0.82 -6.83
CA TYR A 253 -16.32 2.09 -6.12
C TYR A 253 -15.36 2.24 -4.93
N SER A 254 -14.33 1.39 -4.81
CA SER A 254 -13.38 1.43 -3.68
C SER A 254 -12.70 2.78 -3.49
N VAL A 255 -12.37 3.48 -4.59
CA VAL A 255 -11.78 4.83 -4.55
C VAL A 255 -12.80 5.85 -4.06
N ASN A 256 -14.02 5.79 -4.60
CA ASN A 256 -15.11 6.71 -4.31
C ASN A 256 -15.53 6.60 -2.84
N LEU A 257 -15.65 5.36 -2.34
CA LEU A 257 -15.92 5.06 -0.94
C LEU A 257 -14.84 5.66 -0.02
N ARG A 258 -13.56 5.50 -0.37
CA ARG A 258 -12.45 6.06 0.42
C ARG A 258 -12.49 7.59 0.47
N VAL A 259 -12.65 8.26 -0.67
CA VAL A 259 -12.68 9.72 -0.74
C VAL A 259 -13.89 10.26 0.04
N SER A 260 -15.05 9.65 -0.17
CA SER A 260 -16.28 10.01 0.55
C SER A 260 -16.13 9.81 2.06
N ALA A 261 -15.60 8.66 2.49
CA ALA A 261 -15.36 8.39 3.91
C ALA A 261 -14.34 9.38 4.50
N ALA A 262 -13.32 9.79 3.75
CA ALA A 262 -12.36 10.80 4.19
C ALA A 262 -13.02 12.18 4.38
N MET A 263 -13.85 12.62 3.43
CA MET A 263 -14.58 13.89 3.53
C MET A 263 -15.56 13.88 4.70
N LEU A 264 -16.36 12.82 4.83
CA LEU A 264 -17.33 12.66 5.92
C LEU A 264 -16.65 12.55 7.28
N SER A 265 -15.53 11.82 7.38
CA SER A 265 -14.75 11.72 8.62
C SER A 265 -14.24 13.09 9.07
N THR A 266 -13.72 13.91 8.16
CA THR A 266 -13.24 15.26 8.50
C THR A 266 -14.38 16.17 8.97
N GLN A 267 -15.53 16.10 8.31
CA GLN A 267 -16.72 16.87 8.72
C GLN A 267 -17.25 16.42 10.08
N LEU A 268 -17.33 15.12 10.34
CA LEU A 268 -17.79 14.57 11.61
C LEU A 268 -16.80 14.85 12.76
N PHE A 269 -15.50 14.90 12.47
CA PHE A 269 -14.49 15.35 13.43
C PHE A 269 -14.71 16.81 13.84
N LEU A 270 -14.95 17.69 12.85
CA LEU A 270 -15.25 19.09 13.10
C LEU A 270 -16.53 19.25 13.93
N ALA A 271 -17.59 18.52 13.56
CA ALA A 271 -18.85 18.50 14.31
C ALA A 271 -18.62 18.04 15.76
N THR A 272 -17.96 16.89 15.95
CA THR A 272 -17.61 16.36 17.28
C THR A 272 -16.87 17.41 18.12
N SER A 273 -15.88 18.08 17.53
CA SER A 273 -15.11 19.13 18.20
C SER A 273 -16.00 20.30 18.68
N VAL A 274 -16.93 20.78 17.85
CA VAL A 274 -17.86 21.87 18.22
C VAL A 274 -18.83 21.44 19.33
N PHE A 275 -19.31 20.20 19.30
CA PHE A 275 -20.20 19.65 20.32
C PHE A 275 -19.49 19.48 21.67
N VAL A 276 -18.30 18.86 21.68
CA VAL A 276 -17.51 18.62 22.90
C VAL A 276 -17.06 19.94 23.54
N LEU A 277 -16.71 20.95 22.75
CA LEU A 277 -16.36 22.28 23.25
C LEU A 277 -17.56 23.10 23.71
N GLY A 278 -18.79 22.55 23.66
CA GLY A 278 -20.02 23.26 24.03
C GLY A 278 -20.34 24.46 23.13
N ARG A 279 -19.70 24.57 21.97
CA ARG A 279 -19.87 25.70 21.04
C ARG A 279 -21.13 25.60 20.17
N ASN A 280 -21.82 24.47 20.22
CA ASN A 280 -23.09 24.24 19.51
C ASN A 280 -24.19 25.28 19.85
N TYR A 281 -24.20 25.82 21.06
CA TYR A 281 -25.21 26.83 21.45
C TYR A 281 -25.08 28.15 20.68
N GLN A 282 -23.93 28.43 20.08
CA GLN A 282 -23.71 29.64 19.28
C GLN A 282 -24.24 29.45 17.86
N ARG A 283 -25.18 30.32 17.44
CA ARG A 283 -25.82 30.26 16.11
C ARG A 283 -24.82 30.24 14.94
N GLY A 284 -23.70 30.95 15.07
CA GLY A 284 -22.64 30.97 14.05
C GLY A 284 -22.03 29.60 13.77
N TRP A 285 -21.65 28.86 14.83
CA TRP A 285 -21.08 27.52 14.69
C TRP A 285 -22.08 26.52 14.13
N ARG A 286 -23.35 26.62 14.50
CA ARG A 286 -24.39 25.75 13.93
C ARG A 286 -24.57 25.98 12.43
N ASN A 287 -24.64 27.23 11.98
CA ASN A 287 -24.75 27.55 10.56
C ASN A 287 -23.50 27.12 9.80
N TYR A 288 -22.31 27.34 10.37
CA TYR A 288 -21.05 26.89 9.78
C TYR A 288 -21.02 25.38 9.56
N LEU A 289 -21.40 24.58 10.57
CA LEU A 289 -21.48 23.12 10.45
C LEU A 289 -22.49 22.64 9.40
N ILE A 290 -23.63 23.33 9.27
CA ILE A 290 -24.62 22.99 8.24
C ILE A 290 -24.05 23.26 6.85
N VAL A 291 -23.46 24.44 6.63
CA VAL A 291 -22.89 24.82 5.32
C VAL A 291 -21.75 23.87 4.93
N THR A 292 -20.80 23.63 5.82
CA THR A 292 -19.68 22.71 5.53
C THR A 292 -20.16 21.27 5.40
N GLY A 293 -21.19 20.88 6.15
CA GLY A 293 -21.79 19.54 6.07
C GLY A 293 -22.46 19.27 4.74
N VAL A 294 -23.26 20.23 4.26
CA VAL A 294 -23.89 20.15 2.93
C VAL A 294 -22.83 20.11 1.83
N ALA A 295 -21.77 20.94 1.93
CA ALA A 295 -20.67 20.93 0.97
C ALA A 295 -19.93 19.58 0.96
N ALA A 296 -19.60 19.03 2.14
CA ALA A 296 -18.93 17.74 2.26
C ALA A 296 -19.80 16.58 1.71
N ALA A 297 -21.10 16.58 2.00
CA ALA A 297 -22.04 15.59 1.48
C ALA A 297 -22.18 15.69 -0.04
N ALA A 298 -22.33 16.91 -0.59
CA ALA A 298 -22.39 17.14 -2.02
C ALA A 298 -21.10 16.66 -2.72
N MET A 299 -19.93 16.98 -2.16
CA MET A 299 -18.64 16.51 -2.67
C MET A 299 -18.52 14.99 -2.61
N ALA A 300 -18.91 14.35 -1.51
CA ALA A 300 -18.93 12.90 -1.38
C ALA A 300 -19.84 12.26 -2.45
N CYS A 301 -21.06 12.78 -2.65
CA CYS A 301 -21.97 12.29 -3.70
C CYS A 301 -21.39 12.48 -5.11
N LEU A 302 -20.75 13.62 -5.39
CA LEU A 302 -20.10 13.87 -6.67
C LEU A 302 -19.01 12.84 -6.96
N THR A 303 -18.32 12.30 -5.95
CA THR A 303 -17.34 11.22 -6.19
C THR A 303 -17.97 9.98 -6.80
N PHE A 304 -19.24 9.66 -6.55
CA PHE A 304 -19.89 8.49 -7.15
C PHE A 304 -20.40 8.73 -8.57
N ILE A 305 -20.54 10.01 -8.96
CA ILE A 305 -20.92 10.41 -10.32
C ILE A 305 -19.68 10.45 -11.22
N VAL A 306 -18.54 10.87 -10.69
CA VAL A 306 -17.27 10.91 -11.42
C VAL A 306 -16.62 9.52 -11.40
N ASP A 307 -16.25 9.01 -12.57
CA ASP A 307 -15.53 7.73 -12.66
C ASP A 307 -14.24 7.78 -11.81
N GLY A 308 -13.98 6.74 -11.03
CA GLY A 308 -12.82 6.62 -10.15
C GLY A 308 -11.50 6.70 -10.92
N SER A 309 -11.49 6.41 -12.22
CA SER A 309 -10.35 6.63 -13.12
C SER A 309 -10.04 8.13 -13.30
N THR A 310 -11.06 8.98 -13.38
CA THR A 310 -10.94 10.43 -13.53
C THR A 310 -10.52 11.09 -12.22
N ILE A 311 -11.05 10.62 -11.09
CA ILE A 311 -10.64 11.08 -9.74
C ILE A 311 -9.14 10.84 -9.53
N ARG A 312 -8.62 9.68 -9.96
CA ARG A 312 -7.18 9.37 -9.92
C ARG A 312 -6.35 10.34 -10.76
N LYS A 313 -6.80 10.69 -11.98
CA LYS A 313 -6.07 11.61 -12.87
C LYS A 313 -5.97 13.04 -12.34
N LEU A 314 -6.92 13.47 -11.52
CA LEU A 314 -6.94 14.82 -10.96
C LEU A 314 -5.90 15.04 -9.84
N GLY A 315 -5.22 14.00 -9.36
CA GLY A 315 -4.17 14.14 -8.34
C GLY A 315 -4.68 14.65 -6.98
N ILE A 316 -6.00 14.65 -6.76
CA ILE A 316 -6.65 15.12 -5.51
C ILE A 316 -6.39 14.15 -4.33
N LEU A 317 -5.76 13.01 -4.59
CA LEU A 317 -5.40 11.99 -3.60
C LEU A 317 -3.93 12.17 -3.15
N CYS A 318 -3.73 13.12 -2.22
CA CYS A 318 -2.56 13.20 -1.33
C CYS A 318 -3.02 12.97 0.12
#